data_AF-A0A1B9AJI1-F1
#
_entry.id   AF-A0A1B9AJI1-F1
#
_cell.length_a   1.000
_cell.length_b   1.000
_cell.length_c   1.000
_cell.angle_alpha   90.00
_cell.angle_beta   90.00
_cell.angle_gamma   90.00
#
_symmetry.space_group_name_H-M   'P 1'
#
loop_
_entity.id
_entity.type
_entity.pdbx_description
1 polymer ?
#
loop_
_entity_poly.entity_id
_entity_poly.type
_entity_poly.pdbx_seq_one_letter_code
_entity_poly.pdbx_strand_id
1 'polypeptide(L)' 'MNKVELLKKLLNSSRGNMFSLEIPTTKENQKKIRELISVLETEKRIKLREYVQREYSVYLHGIIKYASE' A
#
# COMPACT_ATOMS: atom_id res chain seq x y z
N MET A 1 -2.59 12.48 -1.57
CA MET A 1 -2.69 11.14 -0.96
C MET A 1 -1.65 11.03 0.13
N ASN A 2 -2.10 10.87 1.38
CA ASN A 2 -1.23 10.81 2.57
C ASN A 2 -1.11 9.39 3.13
N LYS A 3 -0.16 9.14 4.05
CA LYS A 3 0.05 7.83 4.72
C LYS A 3 -1.25 7.22 5.24
N VAL A 4 -2.04 8.04 5.95
CA VAL A 4 -3.30 7.62 6.59
C VAL A 4 -4.35 7.22 5.55
N GLU A 5 -4.44 7.97 4.44
CA GLU A 5 -5.38 7.65 3.36
C GLU A 5 -4.97 6.37 2.61
N LEU A 6 -3.66 6.22 2.33
CA LEU A 6 -3.14 5.00 1.71
C LEU A 6 -3.45 3.78 2.59
N LEU A 7 -3.16 3.87 3.90
CA LEU A 7 -3.48 2.80 4.83
C LEU A 7 -4.99 2.50 4.88
N LYS A 8 -5.85 3.51 4.94
CA LYS A 8 -7.31 3.33 4.86
C LYS A 8 -7.73 2.62 3.57
N LYS A 9 -7.16 2.99 2.41
CA LYS A 9 -7.46 2.30 1.14
C LYS A 9 -7.01 0.86 1.15
N LEU A 10 -5.81 0.57 1.67
CA LEU A 10 -5.30 -0.80 1.81
C LEU A 10 -6.19 -1.64 2.73
N LEU A 11 -6.62 -1.08 3.86
CA LEU A 11 -7.54 -1.73 4.80
C LEU A 11 -8.91 -1.98 4.17
N ASN A 12 -9.49 -0.99 3.49
CA ASN A 12 -10.78 -1.15 2.80
C ASN A 12 -10.72 -2.15 1.63
N SER A 13 -9.57 -2.25 0.97
CA SER A 13 -9.32 -3.23 -0.10
C SER A 13 -8.83 -4.58 0.44
N SER A 14 -8.71 -4.72 1.77
CA SER A 14 -8.28 -5.95 2.41
C SER A 14 -9.46 -6.90 2.55
N ARG A 15 -9.31 -8.15 2.10
CA ARG A 15 -10.21 -9.25 2.47
C ARG A 15 -9.50 -10.09 3.54
N GLY A 16 -9.95 -9.94 4.79
CA GLY A 16 -9.22 -10.47 5.95
C GLY A 16 -7.91 -9.72 6.14
N ASN A 17 -6.79 -10.45 6.18
CA ASN A 17 -5.44 -9.85 6.29
C ASN A 17 -4.79 -9.54 4.95
N MET A 18 -5.38 -9.92 3.81
CA MET A 18 -4.72 -9.78 2.51
C MET A 18 -5.31 -8.61 1.74
N PHE A 19 -4.46 -7.68 1.31
CA PHE A 19 -4.87 -6.54 0.48
C PHE A 19 -4.36 -6.72 -0.94
N SER A 20 -5.21 -6.35 -1.90
CA SER A 20 -4.86 -6.18 -3.30
C SER A 20 -5.49 -4.88 -3.75
N LEU A 21 -4.69 -3.93 -4.22
CA LEU A 21 -5.17 -2.60 -4.57
C LEU A 21 -4.44 -2.10 -5.79
N GLU A 22 -5.19 -1.70 -6.81
CA GLU A 22 -4.67 -0.89 -7.91
C GLU A 22 -5.00 0.57 -7.66
N ILE A 23 -3.98 1.43 -7.66
CA ILE A 23 -4.14 2.87 -7.47
C ILE A 23 -3.80 3.55 -8.80
N PRO A 24 -4.79 4.11 -9.53
CA PRO A 24 -4.51 4.95 -10.69
C PRO A 24 -3.76 6.21 -10.24
N THR A 25 -2.59 6.44 -10.83
CA THR A 25 -1.68 7.50 -10.40
C THR A 25 -0.62 7.81 -11.47
N THR A 26 0.01 8.98 -11.38
CA THR A 26 1.11 9.39 -12.28
C THR A 26 2.46 8.89 -11.78
N LYS A 27 3.46 8.82 -12.67
CA LYS A 27 4.83 8.39 -12.33
C LYS A 27 5.45 9.11 -11.13
N GLU A 28 5.17 10.41 -10.98
CA GLU A 28 5.66 11.19 -9.84
C GLU A 28 5.05 10.70 -8.52
N ASN A 29 3.74 10.46 -8.50
CA ASN A 29 3.06 9.94 -7.32
C ASN A 29 3.40 8.48 -7.01
N GLN A 30 3.77 7.67 -8.00
CA GLN A 30 4.23 6.29 -7.75
C GLN A 30 5.43 6.25 -6.80
N LYS A 31 6.38 7.20 -6.94
CA LYS A 31 7.53 7.33 -6.03
C LYS A 31 7.08 7.64 -4.61
N LYS A 32 6.20 8.63 -4.44
CA LYS A 32 5.61 8.96 -3.12
C LYS A 32 4.89 7.77 -2.50
N ILE A 33 4.10 7.02 -3.27
CA ILE A 33 3.40 5.83 -2.77
C ILE A 33 4.41 4.78 -2.30
N ARG A 34 5.51 4.56 -3.03
CA ARG A 34 6.56 3.61 -2.63
C ARG A 34 7.20 4.00 -1.31
N GLU A 35 7.52 5.28 -1.11
CA GLU A 35 8.07 5.78 0.17
C GLU A 35 7.07 5.58 1.31
N LEU A 36 5.80 5.91 1.10
CA LEU A 36 4.74 5.71 2.10
C LEU A 36 4.56 4.23 2.47
N ILE A 37 4.60 3.32 1.50
CA ILE A 37 4.55 1.87 1.72
C ILE A 37 5.76 1.42 2.55
N SER A 38 6.95 1.91 2.23
CA SER A 38 8.17 1.58 2.98
C SER A 38 8.08 2.02 4.45
N VAL A 39 7.51 3.20 4.72
CA VAL A 39 7.25 3.66 6.09
C VAL A 39 6.27 2.73 6.81
N LEU A 40 5.18 2.33 6.14
CA LEU A 40 4.18 1.42 6.71
C LEU A 40 4.75 0.01 6.98
N GLU A 41 5.70 -0.46 6.17
CA GLU A 41 6.44 -1.71 6.42
C GLU A 41 7.41 -1.57 7.60
N THR A 42 8.13 -0.45 7.72
CA THR A 42 8.99 -0.15 8.87
C THR A 42 8.20 -0.10 10.17
N GLU A 43 7.00 0.49 10.15
CA GLU A 43 6.05 0.49 11.26
C GLU A 43 5.40 -0.89 11.52
N LYS A 44 5.78 -1.92 10.75
CA LYS A 44 5.22 -3.28 10.79
C LYS A 44 3.70 -3.33 10.65
N ARG A 45 3.08 -2.31 10.03
CA ARG A 45 1.63 -2.22 9.80
C ARG A 45 1.17 -3.01 8.59
N ILE A 46 2.06 -3.18 7.63
CA ILE A 46 1.82 -4.00 6.45
C ILE A 46 3.07 -4.83 6.15
N LYS A 47 2.91 -5.86 5.34
CA LYS A 47 4.01 -6.54 4.65
C LYS A 47 3.66 -6.58 3.18
N LEU A 48 4.43 -5.86 2.38
CA LEU A 48 4.26 -5.82 0.94
C LEU A 48 4.81 -7.13 0.37
N ARG A 49 4.03 -7.76 -0.51
CA ARG A 49 4.47 -8.96 -1.24
C ARG A 49 4.84 -8.64 -2.67
N GLU A 50 4.05 -7.78 -3.29
CA GLU A 50 4.22 -7.42 -4.69
C GLU A 50 3.87 -5.95 -4.90
N TYR A 51 4.69 -5.28 -5.70
CA TYR A 51 4.56 -3.89 -6.07
C TYR A 51 4.88 -3.77 -7.56
N VAL A 52 3.86 -3.45 -8.36
CA VAL A 52 4.01 -3.35 -9.82
C VAL A 52 3.71 -1.92 -10.24
N GLN A 53 4.71 -1.25 -10.81
CA GLN A 53 4.53 0.05 -11.44
C GLN A 53 4.00 -0.15 -12.86
N ARG A 54 2.84 0.44 -13.15
CA ARG A 54 2.26 0.54 -14.50
C ARG A 54 2.35 1.99 -14.97
N GLU A 55 2.02 2.24 -16.23
CA GLU A 55 2.20 3.58 -16.82
C GLU A 55 1.31 4.66 -16.18
N TYR A 56 0.09 4.29 -15.79
CA TYR A 56 -0.91 5.18 -15.18
C TYR A 56 -1.49 4.64 -13.87
N SER A 57 -0.90 3.59 -13.31
CA SER A 57 -1.34 2.98 -12.06
C SER A 57 -0.21 2.30 -11.32
N VAL A 58 -0.41 2.01 -10.04
CA VAL A 58 0.45 1.14 -9.26
C VAL A 58 -0.40 0.04 -8.66
N TYR A 59 0.00 -1.20 -8.87
CA TYR A 59 -0.61 -2.36 -8.24
C TYR A 59 0.18 -2.72 -6.98
N LEU A 60 -0.55 -2.89 -5.89
CA LEU A 60 -0.04 -3.21 -4.57
C LEU A 60 -0.72 -4.48 -4.09
N HIS A 61 0.09 -5.44 -3.66
CA HIS A 61 -0.41 -6.65 -3.08
C HIS A 61 0.42 -7.05 -1.87
N GLY A 62 -0.24 -7.48 -0.80
CA GLY A 62 0.42 -7.80 0.44
C GLY A 62 -0.55 -8.20 1.54
N ILE A 63 -0.05 -8.16 2.76
CA ILE A 63 -0.84 -8.44 3.95
C ILE A 63 -0.82 -7.26 4.92
N ILE A 64 -1.97 -6.90 5.46
CA ILE A 64 -2.08 -6.03 6.61
C ILE A 64 -1.55 -6.81 7.82
N LYS A 65 -0.62 -6.21 8.53
CA LYS A 65 -0.19 -6.67 9.85
C LYS A 65 -0.91 -5.81 10.86
N TYR A 66 -1.91 -6.40 11.52
CA TYR A 66 -2.42 -5.83 12.75
C TYR A 66 -1.24 -5.82 13.73
N ALA A 67 -0.83 -4.62 14.16
CA ALA A 67 0.02 -4.50 15.33
C ALA A 67 -0.84 -5.05 16.47
N SER A 68 -0.68 -6.34 16.78
CA SER A 68 -0.98 -6.81 18.13
C SER A 68 -0.05 -6.03 19.04
N GLU A 69 -0.65 -5.30 19.98
CA GLU A 69 0.02 -4.63 21.10
C GLU A 69 1.08 -5.52 21.76
#